data_AF-A0A7V3UCM0-F1
#
_entry.id   AF-A0A7V3UCM0-F1
#
_cell.length_a   1.000
_cell.length_b   1.000
_cell.length_c   1.000
_cell.angle_alpha   90.00
_cell.angle_beta   90.00
_cell.angle_gamma   90.00
#
_symmetry.space_group_name_H-M   'P 1'
#
loop_
_entity.id
_entity.type
_entity.pdbx_description
1 polymer ?
#
loop_
_entity_poly.entity_id
_entity_poly.type
_entity_poly.pdbx_seq_one_letter_code
_entity_poly.pdbx_strand_id
1 'polypeptide(L)'
;MDKEEVWTNRDVVVKNGIIQSVEKTSNKKYSKEALVIDGAGKYLMPGLAEMHAHVPPVDNLEPMKEVLMLFALKGVTTIRGMLGHPRHIELREKLKSGEIIGPRFITSGPSFNGNSVKTAEAGIALVREQKKAGYDFLKLHPGLTRESFDAIAATAKEAGIPFSGHVSFNVGVWRAIEAGYSTIDHLDGFVESLVPDIKKMKEQETGLFAMFIADKADESRIPKLIAALKENNIWVVPTQALAERWFHPDKDPDALGKEDEMKYMDPGTLKNWISSKKNLMNNPNYKASAVNRLIEVRKKLIYECNKNGVGLLLGSDAPQVFDVPGFSVHHELQYLVDAGLTPYEALKTGTVNVGRYLNQENLGVIKPGAVSDLILLKGNPLKNISETKNIEGVMLGQTWFSKELIDAELKKLEKQH
;
A
#
# COMPACT_ATOMS: atom_id res chain seq x y z
N MET A 1 -12.06 -9.94 -0.29
CA MET A 1 -12.57 -11.32 -0.13
C MET A 1 -12.82 -11.58 1.34
N ASP A 2 -14.04 -11.96 1.71
CA ASP A 2 -14.47 -12.13 3.10
C ASP A 2 -14.45 -13.58 3.58
N LYS A 3 -14.26 -14.55 2.68
CA LYS A 3 -14.12 -15.99 2.98
C LYS A 3 -13.09 -16.67 2.07
N GLU A 4 -12.45 -17.74 2.57
CA GLU A 4 -11.53 -18.59 1.81
C GLU A 4 -12.31 -19.64 1.01
N GLU A 5 -13.02 -19.20 -0.02
CA GLU A 5 -13.83 -20.08 -0.85
C GLU A 5 -13.85 -19.64 -2.32
N VAL A 6 -14.09 -20.59 -3.21
CA VAL A 6 -14.36 -20.34 -4.63
C VAL A 6 -15.79 -20.72 -4.93
N TRP A 7 -16.62 -19.74 -5.31
CA TRP A 7 -17.94 -20.02 -5.85
C TRP A 7 -17.83 -20.36 -7.33
N THR A 8 -18.16 -21.60 -7.70
CA THR A 8 -18.14 -22.07 -9.09
C THR A 8 -19.42 -21.71 -9.84
N ASN A 9 -19.31 -21.47 -11.15
CA ASN A 9 -20.44 -21.24 -12.07
C ASN A 9 -21.38 -20.14 -11.56
N ARG A 10 -20.84 -18.92 -11.48
CA ARG A 10 -21.56 -17.74 -11.01
C ARG A 10 -21.61 -16.65 -12.08
N ASP A 11 -22.76 -16.00 -12.14
CA ASP A 11 -22.93 -14.74 -12.86
C ASP A 11 -22.93 -13.60 -11.84
N VAL A 12 -22.16 -12.55 -12.12
CA VAL A 12 -22.14 -11.31 -11.32
C VAL A 12 -22.73 -10.20 -12.17
N VAL A 13 -23.88 -9.68 -11.75
CA VAL A 13 -24.59 -8.64 -12.50
C VAL A 13 -24.27 -7.29 -11.88
N VAL A 14 -23.74 -6.37 -12.70
CA VAL A 14 -23.39 -5.00 -12.29
C VAL A 14 -24.30 -4.01 -12.99
N LYS A 15 -24.73 -2.97 -12.25
CA LYS A 15 -25.46 -1.83 -12.80
C LYS A 15 -25.02 -0.56 -12.07
N ASN A 16 -24.68 0.49 -12.84
CA ASN A 16 -24.28 1.80 -12.31
C ASN A 16 -23.14 1.71 -11.27
N GLY A 17 -22.15 0.84 -11.50
CA GLY A 17 -21.00 0.70 -10.61
C GLY A 17 -21.25 -0.12 -9.33
N ILE A 18 -22.42 -0.78 -9.22
CA ILE A 18 -22.83 -1.56 -8.05
C ILE A 18 -23.20 -2.98 -8.48
N ILE A 19 -22.72 -3.96 -7.73
CA ILE A 19 -23.11 -5.37 -7.87
C ILE A 19 -24.56 -5.52 -7.43
N GLN A 20 -25.42 -5.91 -8.37
CA GLN A 20 -26.85 -6.12 -8.13
C GLN A 20 -27.13 -7.53 -7.62
N SER A 21 -26.43 -8.52 -8.16
CA SER A 21 -26.63 -9.93 -7.78
C SER A 21 -25.39 -10.77 -8.05
N VAL A 22 -25.26 -11.86 -7.29
CA VAL A 22 -24.30 -12.94 -7.50
C VAL A 22 -25.11 -14.24 -7.53
N GLU A 23 -25.41 -14.74 -8.72
CA GLU A 23 -26.33 -15.86 -8.93
C GLU A 23 -25.63 -17.06 -9.56
N LYS A 24 -26.23 -18.25 -9.48
CA LYS A 24 -25.71 -19.41 -10.22
C LYS A 24 -25.90 -19.14 -11.71
N THR A 25 -24.87 -19.42 -12.52
CA THR A 25 -24.95 -19.30 -13.97
C THR A 25 -26.12 -20.09 -14.52
N SER A 26 -26.88 -19.48 -15.43
CA SER A 26 -28.06 -20.06 -16.05
C SER A 26 -28.20 -19.55 -17.49
N ASN A 27 -29.10 -20.13 -18.29
CA ASN A 27 -29.37 -19.68 -19.67
C ASN A 27 -30.19 -18.37 -19.72
N LYS A 28 -30.00 -17.47 -18.75
CA LYS A 28 -30.70 -16.20 -18.62
C LYS A 28 -30.30 -15.29 -19.78
N LYS A 29 -31.30 -14.69 -20.43
CA LYS A 29 -31.06 -13.69 -21.47
C LYS A 29 -30.91 -12.33 -20.80
N TYR A 30 -29.72 -11.74 -20.89
CA TYR A 30 -29.48 -10.35 -20.52
C TYR A 30 -29.98 -9.40 -21.62
N SER A 31 -30.22 -8.13 -21.28
CA SER A 31 -30.59 -7.10 -22.27
C SER A 31 -29.53 -7.03 -23.39
N LYS A 32 -29.94 -6.70 -24.62
CA LYS A 32 -29.00 -6.48 -25.73
C LYS A 32 -28.01 -5.33 -25.46
N GLU A 33 -28.35 -4.44 -24.55
CA GLU A 33 -27.50 -3.31 -24.12
C GLU A 33 -26.48 -3.73 -23.05
N ALA A 34 -26.61 -4.92 -22.47
CA ALA A 34 -25.68 -5.40 -21.46
C ALA A 34 -24.36 -5.83 -22.10
N LEU A 35 -23.24 -5.33 -21.56
CA LEU A 35 -21.94 -5.93 -21.83
C LEU A 35 -21.87 -7.28 -21.13
N VAL A 36 -21.76 -8.35 -21.92
CA VAL A 36 -21.61 -9.72 -21.41
C VAL A 36 -20.14 -10.13 -21.53
N ILE A 37 -19.52 -10.47 -20.40
CA ILE A 37 -18.13 -10.89 -20.32
C ILE A 37 -18.11 -12.39 -20.02
N ASP A 38 -17.46 -13.18 -20.88
CA ASP A 38 -17.30 -14.61 -20.65
C ASP A 38 -16.21 -14.87 -19.58
N GLY A 39 -16.65 -15.40 -18.44
CA GLY A 39 -15.80 -15.80 -17.32
C GLY A 39 -15.46 -17.29 -17.29
N ALA A 40 -15.86 -18.08 -18.29
CA ALA A 40 -15.63 -19.53 -18.30
C ALA A 40 -14.12 -19.85 -18.15
N GLY A 41 -13.79 -20.70 -17.18
CA GLY A 41 -12.41 -21.08 -16.86
C GLY A 41 -11.57 -20.00 -16.17
N LYS A 42 -12.13 -18.83 -15.86
CA LYS A 42 -11.47 -17.70 -15.21
C LYS A 42 -11.94 -17.55 -13.75
N TYR A 43 -11.27 -16.69 -13.00
CA TYR A 43 -11.56 -16.43 -11.59
C TYR A 43 -11.80 -14.93 -11.35
N LEU A 44 -12.90 -14.59 -10.69
CA LEU A 44 -13.24 -13.21 -10.36
C LEU A 44 -12.93 -12.93 -8.89
N MET A 45 -12.26 -11.82 -8.59
CA MET A 45 -12.02 -11.34 -7.23
C MET A 45 -12.28 -9.83 -7.11
N PRO A 46 -12.45 -9.28 -5.90
CA PRO A 46 -12.47 -7.83 -5.71
C PRO A 46 -11.18 -7.17 -6.21
N GLY A 47 -11.29 -5.92 -6.64
CA GLY A 47 -10.16 -5.03 -6.90
C GLY A 47 -9.20 -4.95 -5.71
N LEU A 48 -7.91 -4.88 -6.01
CA LEU A 48 -6.87 -4.70 -5.00
C LEU A 48 -6.79 -3.22 -4.59
N ALA A 49 -6.34 -2.99 -3.36
CA ALA A 49 -5.93 -1.66 -2.91
C ALA A 49 -4.42 -1.59 -2.69
N GLU A 50 -3.83 -0.45 -3.01
CA GLU A 50 -2.48 -0.04 -2.63
C GLU A 50 -2.57 1.01 -1.53
N MET A 51 -2.34 0.61 -0.29
CA MET A 51 -2.51 1.46 0.88
C MET A 51 -1.26 2.29 1.22
N HIS A 52 -0.24 2.23 0.36
CA HIS A 52 0.94 3.09 0.38
C HIS A 52 1.37 3.48 -1.04
N ALA A 53 0.62 4.40 -1.67
CA ALA A 53 0.95 4.91 -2.99
C ALA A 53 1.63 6.29 -2.94
N HIS A 54 2.54 6.54 -3.89
CA HIS A 54 3.13 7.85 -4.13
C HIS A 54 2.64 8.47 -5.45
N VAL A 55 1.47 9.10 -5.40
CA VAL A 55 1.02 9.94 -6.54
C VAL A 55 1.93 11.17 -6.62
N PRO A 56 2.51 11.51 -7.80
CA PRO A 56 3.44 12.62 -7.94
C PRO A 56 2.92 13.93 -7.31
N PRO A 57 3.67 14.57 -6.39
CA PRO A 57 3.24 15.77 -5.70
C PRO A 57 3.61 17.03 -6.50
N VAL A 58 3.05 17.17 -7.70
CA VAL A 58 3.36 18.27 -8.64
C VAL A 58 2.09 19.04 -9.03
N ASP A 59 2.24 20.19 -9.70
CA ASP A 59 1.09 20.99 -10.13
C ASP A 59 0.32 20.38 -11.33
N ASN A 60 1.07 19.73 -12.22
CA ASN A 60 0.53 19.11 -13.43
C ASN A 60 -0.13 17.76 -13.12
N LEU A 61 -1.37 17.56 -13.58
CA LEU A 61 -2.10 16.30 -13.38
C LEU A 61 -1.65 15.17 -14.32
N GLU A 62 -1.03 15.46 -15.47
CA GLU A 62 -0.71 14.42 -16.46
C GLU A 62 0.20 13.32 -15.91
N PRO A 63 1.32 13.60 -15.22
CA PRO A 63 2.14 12.55 -14.60
C PRO A 63 1.37 11.73 -13.55
N MET A 64 0.39 12.34 -12.88
CA MET A 64 -0.45 11.63 -11.93
C MET A 64 -1.39 10.65 -12.65
N LYS A 65 -2.00 11.06 -13.77
CA LYS A 65 -2.88 10.21 -14.57
C LYS A 65 -2.16 8.97 -15.08
N GLU A 66 -0.90 9.09 -15.52
CA GLU A 66 -0.08 7.95 -15.93
C GLU A 66 0.10 6.93 -14.79
N VAL A 67 0.48 7.41 -13.59
CA VAL A 67 0.65 6.56 -12.39
C VAL A 67 -0.67 5.89 -12.01
N LEU A 68 -1.78 6.63 -12.01
CA LEU A 68 -3.11 6.10 -11.73
C LEU A 68 -3.54 5.03 -12.73
N MET A 69 -3.23 5.24 -14.01
CA MET A 69 -3.55 4.27 -15.05
C MET A 69 -2.74 2.98 -14.89
N LEU A 70 -1.44 3.07 -14.57
CA LEU A 70 -0.63 1.88 -14.27
C LEU A 70 -1.21 1.06 -13.11
N PHE A 71 -1.64 1.73 -12.02
CA PHE A 71 -2.36 1.07 -10.93
C PHE A 71 -3.64 0.37 -11.42
N ALA A 72 -4.52 1.10 -12.13
CA ALA A 72 -5.79 0.55 -12.60
C ALA A 72 -5.62 -0.64 -13.54
N LEU A 73 -4.71 -0.56 -14.51
CA LEU A 73 -4.46 -1.62 -15.49
C LEU A 73 -3.86 -2.89 -14.88
N LYS A 74 -3.30 -2.80 -13.67
CA LYS A 74 -2.85 -3.92 -12.85
C LYS A 74 -3.80 -4.26 -11.70
N GLY A 75 -5.08 -3.92 -11.84
CA GLY A 75 -6.12 -4.38 -10.93
C GLY A 75 -6.15 -3.66 -9.58
N VAL A 76 -5.35 -2.60 -9.40
CA VAL A 76 -5.45 -1.73 -8.24
C VAL A 76 -6.55 -0.71 -8.48
N THR A 77 -7.66 -0.85 -7.76
CA THR A 77 -8.87 -0.02 -7.91
C THR A 77 -9.05 0.99 -6.77
N THR A 78 -8.25 0.89 -5.72
CA THR A 78 -8.19 1.86 -4.62
C THR A 78 -6.74 2.15 -4.26
N ILE A 79 -6.41 3.40 -4.01
CA ILE A 79 -5.10 3.81 -3.55
C ILE A 79 -5.20 4.78 -2.36
N ARG A 80 -4.25 4.66 -1.43
CA ARG A 80 -4.04 5.63 -0.36
C ARG A 80 -2.72 6.38 -0.61
N GLY A 81 -2.81 7.66 -0.96
CA GLY A 81 -1.67 8.54 -1.22
C GLY A 81 -0.96 8.96 0.05
N MET A 82 0.30 8.57 0.19
CA MET A 82 1.10 8.76 1.39
C MET A 82 2.10 9.93 1.28
N LEU A 83 1.94 10.78 0.26
CA LEU A 83 2.65 12.06 0.13
C LEU A 83 1.75 13.08 -0.57
N GLY A 84 0.97 13.82 0.22
CA GLY A 84 -0.05 14.73 -0.30
C GLY A 84 0.47 16.00 -0.95
N HIS A 85 -0.33 16.52 -1.88
CA HIS A 85 -0.16 17.81 -2.54
C HIS A 85 -1.53 18.48 -2.73
N PRO A 86 -1.66 19.83 -2.74
CA PRO A 86 -2.96 20.49 -2.94
C PRO A 86 -3.73 20.04 -4.18
N ARG A 87 -3.03 19.75 -5.28
CA ARG A 87 -3.65 19.22 -6.51
C ARG A 87 -4.28 17.83 -6.34
N HIS A 88 -3.89 17.07 -5.33
CA HIS A 88 -4.46 15.76 -5.06
C HIS A 88 -5.91 15.84 -4.60
N ILE A 89 -6.35 16.95 -4.00
CA ILE A 89 -7.76 17.18 -3.68
C ILE A 89 -8.58 17.30 -4.96
N GLU A 90 -8.12 18.12 -5.92
CA GLU A 90 -8.78 18.23 -7.22
C GLU A 90 -8.78 16.88 -7.95
N LEU A 91 -7.64 16.18 -7.97
CA LEU A 91 -7.54 14.87 -8.58
C LEU A 91 -8.54 13.87 -7.98
N ARG A 92 -8.67 13.84 -6.64
CA ARG A 92 -9.64 13.00 -5.94
C ARG A 92 -11.08 13.29 -6.37
N GLU A 93 -11.47 14.56 -6.46
CA GLU A 93 -12.83 14.92 -6.89
C GLU A 93 -13.08 14.58 -8.36
N LYS A 94 -12.10 14.76 -9.24
CA LYS A 94 -12.19 14.37 -10.66
C LYS A 94 -12.27 12.86 -10.87
N LEU A 95 -11.58 12.07 -10.04
CA LEU A 95 -11.71 10.61 -10.02
C LEU A 95 -13.10 10.19 -9.54
N LYS A 96 -13.59 10.83 -8.47
CA LYS A 96 -14.91 10.55 -7.90
C LYS A 96 -16.05 10.89 -8.86
N SER A 97 -15.93 11.97 -9.64
CA SER A 97 -16.93 12.36 -10.65
C SER A 97 -16.86 11.53 -11.93
N GLY A 98 -15.76 10.81 -12.15
CA GLY A 98 -15.49 10.08 -13.39
C GLY A 98 -14.93 10.95 -14.52
N GLU A 99 -14.57 12.21 -14.26
CA GLU A 99 -13.88 13.07 -15.22
C GLU A 99 -12.48 12.52 -15.55
N ILE A 100 -11.80 11.93 -14.55
CA ILE A 100 -10.56 11.17 -14.72
C ILE A 100 -10.87 9.72 -14.36
N ILE A 101 -10.40 8.79 -15.21
CA ILE A 101 -10.49 7.36 -14.93
C ILE A 101 -9.24 6.94 -14.15
N GLY A 102 -9.44 6.28 -13.01
CA GLY A 102 -8.36 5.77 -12.17
C GLY A 102 -8.89 5.21 -10.85
N PRO A 103 -8.02 4.61 -10.01
CA PRO A 103 -8.43 4.06 -8.74
C PRO A 103 -9.08 5.12 -7.84
N ARG A 104 -9.97 4.67 -6.95
CA ARG A 104 -10.44 5.47 -5.83
C ARG A 104 -9.25 6.01 -5.06
N PHE A 105 -9.19 7.33 -4.88
CA PHE A 105 -8.05 7.98 -4.25
C PHE A 105 -8.41 8.51 -2.86
N ILE A 106 -7.67 8.06 -1.86
CA ILE A 106 -7.68 8.58 -0.50
C ILE A 106 -6.35 9.29 -0.30
N THR A 107 -6.34 10.55 0.10
CA THR A 107 -5.11 11.34 0.07
C THR A 107 -4.79 11.98 1.42
N SER A 108 -3.53 11.82 1.84
CA SER A 108 -2.97 12.64 2.91
C SER A 108 -2.75 14.07 2.42
N GLY A 109 -2.55 14.99 3.35
CA GLY A 109 -1.92 16.26 3.00
C GLY A 109 -0.39 16.18 2.97
N PRO A 110 0.29 17.31 2.72
CA PRO A 110 1.75 17.39 2.74
C PRO A 110 2.36 16.84 4.04
N SER A 111 3.58 16.32 3.93
CA SER A 111 4.27 15.62 5.00
C SER A 111 4.51 16.46 6.27
N PHE A 112 4.21 15.87 7.44
CA PHE A 112 4.66 16.35 8.75
C PHE A 112 6.00 15.69 9.09
N ASN A 113 7.08 16.47 9.11
CA ASN A 113 8.43 16.00 9.38
C ASN A 113 9.27 17.09 10.07
N GLY A 114 10.52 16.78 10.42
CA GLY A 114 11.42 17.73 11.10
C GLY A 114 11.72 19.02 10.32
N ASN A 115 11.55 19.02 8.99
CA ASN A 115 11.73 20.23 8.17
C ASN A 115 10.45 21.07 8.10
N SER A 116 9.28 20.44 8.00
CA SER A 116 7.99 21.14 7.90
C SER A 116 7.41 21.55 9.24
N VAL A 117 7.73 20.84 10.33
CA VAL A 117 7.23 21.12 11.68
C VAL A 117 8.38 21.28 12.66
N LYS A 118 8.78 22.54 12.88
CA LYS A 118 9.88 22.90 13.79
C LYS A 118 9.43 23.16 15.22
N THR A 119 8.14 23.45 15.46
CA THR A 119 7.57 23.70 16.79
C THR A 119 6.20 23.06 16.95
N ALA A 120 5.73 22.92 18.18
CA ALA A 120 4.40 22.43 18.50
C ALA A 120 3.29 23.30 17.86
N GLU A 121 3.43 24.62 17.93
CA GLU A 121 2.45 25.58 17.38
C GLU A 121 2.33 25.44 15.87
N ALA A 122 3.46 25.25 15.17
CA ALA A 122 3.47 24.99 13.74
C ALA A 122 2.72 23.68 13.43
N GLY A 123 2.95 22.63 14.22
CA GLY A 123 2.23 21.36 14.09
C GLY A 123 0.72 21.51 14.26
N ILE A 124 0.28 22.21 15.32
CA ILE A 124 -1.14 22.49 15.61
C ILE A 124 -1.80 23.25 14.43
N ALA A 125 -1.13 24.30 13.95
CA ALA A 125 -1.64 25.10 12.84
C ALA A 125 -1.80 24.26 11.57
N LEU A 126 -0.79 23.45 11.24
CA LEU A 126 -0.76 22.64 10.03
C LEU A 126 -1.83 21.51 10.06
N VAL A 127 -2.09 20.91 11.23
CA VAL A 127 -3.19 19.95 11.41
C VAL A 127 -4.53 20.61 11.05
N ARG A 128 -4.80 21.79 11.61
CA ARG A 128 -6.06 22.52 11.38
C ARG A 128 -6.19 22.96 9.93
N GLU A 129 -5.10 23.40 9.33
CA GLU A 129 -5.04 23.76 7.91
C GLU A 129 -5.39 22.56 7.02
N GLN A 130 -4.71 21.43 7.20
CA GLN A 130 -4.95 20.25 6.36
C GLN A 130 -6.35 19.67 6.56
N LYS A 131 -6.88 19.66 7.79
CA LYS A 131 -8.28 19.29 8.04
C LYS A 131 -9.24 20.21 7.29
N LYS A 132 -9.03 21.54 7.37
CA LYS A 132 -9.86 22.53 6.68
C LYS A 132 -9.77 22.39 5.16
N ALA A 133 -8.60 22.03 4.62
CA ALA A 133 -8.40 21.80 3.19
C ALA A 133 -9.10 20.53 2.68
N GLY A 134 -9.53 19.62 3.57
CA GLY A 134 -10.32 18.44 3.22
C GLY A 134 -9.49 17.21 2.85
N TYR A 135 -8.26 17.10 3.34
CA TYR A 135 -7.48 15.86 3.26
C TYR A 135 -8.11 14.76 4.12
N ASP A 136 -7.93 13.51 3.73
CA ASP A 136 -8.56 12.36 4.39
C ASP A 136 -7.84 11.98 5.69
N PHE A 137 -6.53 12.21 5.75
CA PHE A 137 -5.68 11.91 6.91
C PHE A 137 -4.37 12.73 6.87
N LEU A 138 -3.57 12.64 7.94
CA LEU A 138 -2.26 13.27 8.04
C LEU A 138 -1.15 12.21 7.88
N LYS A 139 -0.12 12.52 7.08
CA LYS A 139 1.07 11.66 6.96
C LYS A 139 2.23 12.24 7.76
N LEU A 140 2.71 11.46 8.72
CA LEU A 140 3.91 11.76 9.49
C LEU A 140 5.12 11.01 8.90
N HIS A 141 6.26 11.69 8.92
CA HIS A 141 7.56 11.24 8.46
C HIS A 141 8.62 11.51 9.53
N PRO A 142 9.85 10.96 9.38
CA PRO A 142 10.92 11.12 10.37
C PRO A 142 11.32 12.58 10.67
N GLY A 143 12.01 12.75 11.80
CA GLY A 143 12.56 14.04 12.25
C GLY A 143 11.66 14.88 13.15
N LEU A 144 10.45 14.42 13.52
CA LEU A 144 9.63 15.13 14.50
C LEU A 144 10.21 15.00 15.92
N THR A 145 10.17 16.09 16.67
CA THR A 145 10.41 16.05 18.12
C THR A 145 9.21 15.44 18.83
N ARG A 146 9.43 14.96 20.05
CA ARG A 146 8.35 14.43 20.90
C ARG A 146 7.27 15.48 21.19
N GLU A 147 7.68 16.71 21.45
CA GLU A 147 6.77 17.84 21.72
C GLU A 147 5.88 18.15 20.50
N SER A 148 6.49 18.34 19.32
CA SER A 148 5.73 18.60 18.09
C SER A 148 4.77 17.45 17.76
N PHE A 149 5.24 16.21 17.93
CA PHE A 149 4.41 15.02 17.74
C PHE A 149 3.20 15.00 18.67
N ASP A 150 3.41 15.24 19.97
CA ASP A 150 2.34 15.20 20.96
C ASP A 150 1.27 16.28 20.68
N ALA A 151 1.71 17.48 20.25
CA ALA A 151 0.83 18.56 19.83
C ALA A 151 0.04 18.22 18.55
N ILE A 152 0.69 17.62 17.54
CA ILE A 152 0.02 17.13 16.32
C ILE A 152 -1.03 16.08 16.68
N ALA A 153 -0.67 15.05 17.44
CA ALA A 153 -1.55 13.95 17.80
C ALA A 153 -2.78 14.43 18.60
N ALA A 154 -2.58 15.30 19.59
CA ALA A 154 -3.67 15.87 20.37
C ALA A 154 -4.64 16.68 19.49
N THR A 155 -4.10 17.53 18.62
CA THR A 155 -4.90 18.36 17.71
C THR A 155 -5.64 17.53 16.67
N ALA A 156 -4.99 16.48 16.14
CA ALA A 156 -5.59 15.59 15.15
C ALA A 156 -6.78 14.83 15.75
N LYS A 157 -6.65 14.39 17.01
CA LYS A 157 -7.74 13.76 17.77
C LYS A 157 -8.89 14.74 18.03
N GLU A 158 -8.60 15.97 18.45
CA GLU A 158 -9.61 17.03 18.63
C GLU A 158 -10.36 17.31 17.32
N ALA A 159 -9.64 17.39 16.20
CA ALA A 159 -10.19 17.67 14.88
C ALA A 159 -10.85 16.46 14.19
N GLY A 160 -10.76 15.27 14.77
CA GLY A 160 -11.26 14.03 14.17
C GLY A 160 -10.63 13.75 12.80
N ILE A 161 -9.31 13.88 12.69
CA ILE A 161 -8.55 13.50 11.49
C ILE A 161 -7.55 12.39 11.82
N PRO A 162 -7.58 11.24 11.12
CA PRO A 162 -6.60 10.19 11.33
C PRO A 162 -5.18 10.65 10.98
N PHE A 163 -4.18 10.03 11.58
CA PHE A 163 -2.78 10.28 11.28
C PHE A 163 -1.99 8.97 11.24
N SER A 164 -1.02 8.88 10.34
CA SER A 164 -0.36 7.63 9.94
C SER A 164 1.03 7.88 9.39
N GLY A 165 1.79 6.82 9.17
CA GLY A 165 3.05 6.87 8.43
C GLY A 165 4.22 6.31 9.22
N HIS A 166 5.38 6.93 9.04
CA HIS A 166 6.57 6.56 9.82
C HIS A 166 6.39 6.95 11.27
N VAL A 167 7.15 6.27 12.12
CA VAL A 167 7.38 6.69 13.49
C VAL A 167 8.73 7.41 13.52
N SER A 168 8.75 8.68 13.91
CA SER A 168 10.01 9.39 14.14
C SER A 168 10.79 8.73 15.29
N PHE A 169 12.11 8.57 15.12
CA PHE A 169 12.98 7.94 16.11
C PHE A 169 12.82 8.54 17.53
N ASN A 170 12.81 9.89 17.62
CA ASN A 170 12.65 10.62 18.88
C ASN A 170 11.26 10.45 19.53
N VAL A 171 10.27 9.98 18.79
CA VAL A 171 8.92 9.69 19.30
C VAL A 171 8.87 8.25 19.81
N GLY A 172 9.32 7.30 18.98
CA GLY A 172 9.31 5.87 19.26
C GLY A 172 7.93 5.20 19.12
N VAL A 173 7.92 3.92 18.71
CA VAL A 173 6.68 3.21 18.31
C VAL A 173 5.65 3.14 19.43
N TRP A 174 6.10 2.97 20.68
CA TRP A 174 5.20 2.86 21.83
C TRP A 174 4.37 4.12 22.03
N ARG A 175 4.98 5.28 21.80
CA ARG A 175 4.24 6.55 21.87
C ARG A 175 3.30 6.70 20.68
N ALA A 176 3.71 6.30 19.48
CA ALA A 176 2.84 6.33 18.30
C ALA A 176 1.59 5.45 18.49
N ILE A 177 1.76 4.27 19.09
CA ILE A 177 0.66 3.38 19.47
C ILE A 177 -0.27 4.06 20.48
N GLU A 178 0.28 4.59 21.58
CA GLU A 178 -0.50 5.29 22.61
C GLU A 178 -1.23 6.53 22.06
N ALA A 179 -0.65 7.21 21.07
CA ALA A 179 -1.26 8.36 20.42
C ALA A 179 -2.47 7.98 19.56
N GLY A 180 -2.58 6.71 19.14
CA GLY A 180 -3.66 6.23 18.29
C GLY A 180 -3.39 6.44 16.80
N TYR A 181 -2.18 6.14 16.33
CA TYR A 181 -1.89 6.02 14.88
C TYR A 181 -2.95 5.16 14.20
N SER A 182 -3.50 5.59 13.06
CA SER A 182 -4.41 4.72 12.30
C SER A 182 -3.66 3.64 11.54
N THR A 183 -2.50 3.96 10.94
CA THR A 183 -1.53 2.96 10.48
C THR A 183 -0.12 3.31 10.89
N ILE A 184 0.67 2.29 11.23
CA ILE A 184 2.13 2.37 11.24
C ILE A 184 2.66 1.69 9.98
N ASP A 185 3.50 2.40 9.25
CA ASP A 185 4.00 1.99 7.94
C ASP A 185 5.48 1.58 8.04
N HIS A 186 5.93 0.73 7.13
CA HIS A 186 7.34 0.34 6.91
C HIS A 186 8.05 -0.45 8.02
N LEU A 187 7.44 -0.73 9.17
CA LEU A 187 7.98 -1.57 10.26
C LEU A 187 9.33 -1.11 10.87
N ASP A 188 9.88 0.03 10.49
CA ASP A 188 11.13 0.58 11.01
C ASP A 188 11.05 0.80 12.52
N GLY A 189 10.01 1.49 12.98
CA GLY A 189 9.76 1.68 14.41
C GLY A 189 9.54 0.36 15.17
N PHE A 190 9.15 -0.71 14.49
CA PHE A 190 8.95 -2.02 15.13
C PHE A 190 10.32 -2.64 15.41
N VAL A 191 11.19 -2.69 14.40
CA VAL A 191 12.57 -3.19 14.54
C VAL A 191 13.32 -2.41 15.62
N GLU A 192 13.22 -1.08 15.63
CA GLU A 192 13.80 -0.23 16.68
C GLU A 192 13.32 -0.64 18.08
N SER A 193 12.03 -0.94 18.24
CA SER A 193 11.45 -1.31 19.52
C SER A 193 11.88 -2.67 20.05
N LEU A 194 12.35 -3.55 19.16
CA LEU A 194 12.90 -4.85 19.53
C LEU A 194 14.34 -4.74 20.07
N VAL A 195 15.04 -3.63 19.84
CA VAL A 195 16.39 -3.43 20.35
C VAL A 195 16.35 -2.96 21.81
N PRO A 196 16.89 -3.72 22.79
CA PRO A 196 16.76 -3.41 24.22
C PRO A 196 17.27 -2.03 24.65
N ASP A 197 18.37 -1.58 24.06
CA ASP A 197 19.05 -0.32 24.39
C ASP A 197 18.80 0.81 23.37
N ILE A 198 17.72 0.72 22.58
CA ILE A 198 17.42 1.71 21.53
C ILE A 198 17.44 3.17 22.01
N LYS A 199 17.02 3.42 23.27
CA LYS A 199 17.02 4.76 23.89
C LYS A 199 18.40 5.37 24.10
N LYS A 200 19.46 4.56 24.04
CA LYS A 200 20.86 5.01 24.17
C LYS A 200 21.52 5.29 22.81
N MET A 201 20.84 4.95 21.72
CA MET A 201 21.32 5.17 20.35
C MET A 201 20.84 6.52 19.82
N LYS A 202 21.56 7.04 18.82
CA LYS A 202 21.13 8.15 17.99
C LYS A 202 20.48 7.61 16.71
N GLU A 203 19.56 8.38 16.14
CA GLU A 203 18.84 8.02 14.91
C GLU A 203 19.78 7.58 13.78
N GLN A 204 20.90 8.27 13.59
CA GLN A 204 21.87 7.98 12.52
C GLN A 204 22.53 6.61 12.68
N GLU A 205 22.61 6.08 13.90
CA GLU A 205 23.19 4.77 14.20
C GLU A 205 22.25 3.62 13.80
N THR A 206 20.95 3.90 13.68
CA THR A 206 19.95 2.89 13.32
C THR A 206 19.97 2.56 11.83
N GLY A 207 20.38 3.52 11.00
CA GLY A 207 20.33 3.42 9.55
C GLY A 207 18.92 3.59 8.98
N LEU A 208 18.84 3.70 7.66
CA LEU A 208 17.57 3.80 6.95
C LEU A 208 16.68 2.59 7.28
N PHE A 209 15.44 2.81 7.73
CA PHE A 209 14.51 1.77 8.18
C PHE A 209 15.07 0.81 9.26
N ALA A 210 15.89 1.32 10.19
CA ALA A 210 16.53 0.54 11.27
C ALA A 210 17.47 -0.59 10.78
N MET A 211 17.90 -0.51 9.53
CA MET A 211 18.67 -1.54 8.84
C MET A 211 19.99 -1.92 9.52
N PHE A 212 20.67 -0.97 10.16
CA PHE A 212 22.00 -1.21 10.73
C PHE A 212 21.97 -1.85 12.12
N ILE A 213 20.78 -2.02 12.70
CA ILE A 213 20.60 -2.51 14.08
C ILE A 213 19.71 -3.75 14.19
N ALA A 214 19.25 -4.31 13.07
CA ALA A 214 18.36 -5.47 13.09
C ALA A 214 19.00 -6.73 13.70
N ASP A 215 20.33 -6.84 13.68
CA ASP A 215 21.10 -7.88 14.38
C ASP A 215 21.00 -7.80 15.91
N LYS A 216 20.59 -6.65 16.45
CA LYS A 216 20.38 -6.43 17.89
C LYS A 216 18.93 -6.62 18.32
N ALA A 217 18.04 -7.00 17.41
CA ALA A 217 16.62 -7.19 17.71
C ALA A 217 16.40 -8.42 18.61
N ASP A 218 15.77 -8.19 19.76
CA ASP A 218 15.29 -9.24 20.67
C ASP A 218 13.85 -9.60 20.34
N GLU A 219 13.67 -10.70 19.62
CA GLU A 219 12.36 -11.17 19.17
C GLU A 219 11.43 -11.60 20.31
N SER A 220 11.94 -11.84 21.54
CA SER A 220 11.09 -12.13 22.70
C SER A 220 10.15 -10.96 23.04
N ARG A 221 10.42 -9.77 22.50
CA ARG A 221 9.60 -8.56 22.64
C ARG A 221 8.44 -8.47 21.66
N ILE A 222 8.42 -9.29 20.60
CA ILE A 222 7.36 -9.25 19.57
C ILE A 222 5.96 -9.41 20.17
N PRO A 223 5.68 -10.40 21.06
CA PRO A 223 4.34 -10.58 21.62
C PRO A 223 3.78 -9.32 22.30
N LYS A 224 4.64 -8.57 23.02
CA LYS A 224 4.23 -7.32 23.66
C LYS A 224 3.86 -6.24 22.65
N LEU A 225 4.62 -6.12 21.56
CA LEU A 225 4.34 -5.17 20.49
C LEU A 225 3.02 -5.50 19.80
N ILE A 226 2.82 -6.78 19.44
CA ILE A 226 1.60 -7.26 18.79
C ILE A 226 0.36 -7.03 19.68
N ALA A 227 0.45 -7.31 20.98
CA ALA A 227 -0.64 -7.01 21.92
C ALA A 227 -0.99 -5.52 21.93
N ALA A 228 0.02 -4.64 22.03
CA ALA A 228 -0.20 -3.20 22.06
C ALA A 228 -0.82 -2.67 20.75
N LEU A 229 -0.39 -3.16 19.59
CA LEU A 229 -0.99 -2.83 18.29
C LEU A 229 -2.47 -3.21 18.26
N LYS A 230 -2.80 -4.42 18.71
CA LYS A 230 -4.17 -4.94 18.73
C LYS A 230 -5.07 -4.15 19.69
N GLU A 231 -4.61 -3.93 20.91
CA GLU A 231 -5.36 -3.22 21.96
C GLU A 231 -5.69 -1.77 21.55
N ASN A 232 -4.81 -1.14 20.77
CA ASN A 232 -4.99 0.24 20.31
C ASN A 232 -5.56 0.33 18.89
N ASN A 233 -5.99 -0.79 18.28
CA ASN A 233 -6.55 -0.86 16.92
C ASN A 233 -5.63 -0.25 15.84
N ILE A 234 -4.31 -0.44 15.99
CA ILE A 234 -3.32 0.05 15.04
C ILE A 234 -3.25 -0.92 13.86
N TRP A 235 -3.43 -0.40 12.65
CA TRP A 235 -3.21 -1.16 11.42
C TRP A 235 -1.76 -1.03 10.95
N VAL A 236 -1.29 -1.99 10.16
CA VAL A 236 0.10 -2.07 9.74
C VAL A 236 0.18 -2.17 8.22
N VAL A 237 1.04 -1.36 7.61
CA VAL A 237 1.37 -1.43 6.18
C VAL A 237 2.85 -1.81 6.04
N PRO A 238 3.18 -3.07 5.75
CA PRO A 238 4.56 -3.54 5.84
C PRO A 238 5.52 -2.92 4.84
N THR A 239 5.08 -2.69 3.59
CA THR A 239 5.93 -2.31 2.46
C THR A 239 7.17 -3.22 2.37
N GLN A 240 6.93 -4.54 2.43
CA GLN A 240 8.00 -5.54 2.41
C GLN A 240 8.76 -5.55 1.08
N ALA A 241 8.12 -5.10 -0.01
CA ALA A 241 8.72 -4.90 -1.32
C ALA A 241 10.00 -4.05 -1.26
N LEU A 242 10.03 -2.97 -0.49
CA LEU A 242 11.23 -2.15 -0.27
C LEU A 242 12.38 -2.97 0.34
N ALA A 243 12.07 -3.76 1.38
CA ALA A 243 13.09 -4.56 2.04
C ALA A 243 13.65 -5.64 1.13
N GLU A 244 12.79 -6.28 0.34
CA GLU A 244 13.16 -7.34 -0.57
C GLU A 244 13.91 -6.82 -1.81
N ARG A 245 13.52 -5.68 -2.36
CA ARG A 245 14.04 -5.17 -3.64
C ARG A 245 15.13 -4.13 -3.44
N TRP A 246 14.91 -3.12 -2.61
CA TRP A 246 15.89 -2.07 -2.37
C TRP A 246 16.98 -2.53 -1.39
N PHE A 247 16.64 -3.10 -0.23
CA PHE A 247 17.64 -3.33 0.82
C PHE A 247 18.40 -4.65 0.67
N HIS A 248 17.73 -5.74 0.29
CA HIS A 248 18.29 -7.09 0.29
C HIS A 248 19.61 -7.20 -0.49
N PRO A 249 20.68 -7.77 0.11
CA PRO A 249 22.00 -7.85 -0.51
C PRO A 249 22.05 -8.72 -1.78
N ASP A 250 21.22 -9.77 -1.85
CA ASP A 250 21.24 -10.74 -2.95
C ASP A 250 20.45 -10.29 -4.19
N LYS A 251 19.75 -9.17 -4.12
CA LYS A 251 19.11 -8.59 -5.31
C LYS A 251 20.10 -7.69 -6.01
N ASP A 252 20.55 -8.11 -7.19
CA ASP A 252 21.45 -7.29 -8.00
C ASP A 252 20.70 -6.06 -8.56
N PRO A 253 21.22 -4.82 -8.35
CA PRO A 253 20.55 -3.61 -8.82
C PRO A 253 20.44 -3.52 -10.34
N ASP A 254 21.41 -4.03 -11.10
CA ASP A 254 21.37 -3.98 -12.56
C ASP A 254 20.39 -5.03 -13.14
N ALA A 255 20.21 -6.17 -12.46
CA ALA A 255 19.20 -7.17 -12.77
C ALA A 255 17.78 -6.64 -12.49
N LEU A 256 17.56 -6.04 -11.31
CA LEU A 256 16.28 -5.39 -10.97
C LEU A 256 15.91 -4.31 -11.99
N GLY A 257 16.90 -3.50 -12.41
CA GLY A 257 16.71 -2.46 -13.44
C GLY A 257 16.36 -2.98 -14.83
N LYS A 258 16.42 -4.30 -15.07
CA LYS A 258 16.11 -4.95 -16.34
C LYS A 258 14.83 -5.80 -16.30
N GLU A 259 14.12 -5.82 -15.19
CA GLU A 259 12.82 -6.50 -15.11
C GLU A 259 11.82 -5.86 -16.10
N ASP A 260 10.92 -6.66 -16.68
CA ASP A 260 10.01 -6.20 -17.76
C ASP A 260 9.17 -4.99 -17.36
N GLU A 261 8.76 -4.90 -16.09
CA GLU A 261 7.99 -3.77 -15.56
C GLU A 261 8.76 -2.43 -15.53
N MET A 262 10.10 -2.45 -15.58
CA MET A 262 10.91 -1.24 -15.59
C MET A 262 10.69 -0.40 -16.84
N LYS A 263 10.17 -0.99 -17.93
CA LYS A 263 9.84 -0.25 -19.16
C LYS A 263 8.82 0.86 -18.95
N TYR A 264 8.03 0.83 -17.87
CA TYR A 264 7.03 1.86 -17.55
C TYR A 264 7.61 3.05 -16.75
N MET A 265 8.86 2.97 -16.31
CA MET A 265 9.52 4.02 -15.56
C MET A 265 10.44 4.84 -16.45
N ASP A 266 10.59 6.13 -16.13
CA ASP A 266 11.51 7.02 -16.83
C ASP A 266 12.97 6.52 -16.70
N PRO A 267 13.79 6.54 -17.77
CA PRO A 267 15.17 6.07 -17.73
C PRO A 267 16.05 6.79 -16.68
N GLY A 268 15.82 8.08 -16.46
CA GLY A 268 16.49 8.85 -15.41
C GLY A 268 16.10 8.34 -14.01
N THR A 269 14.84 8.02 -13.81
CA THR A 269 14.34 7.39 -12.58
C THR A 269 15.00 6.02 -12.34
N LEU A 270 15.07 5.16 -13.36
CA LEU A 270 15.73 3.85 -13.25
C LEU A 270 17.22 3.99 -12.91
N LYS A 271 17.93 4.90 -13.58
CA LYS A 271 19.34 5.20 -13.27
C LYS A 271 19.50 5.64 -11.82
N ASN A 272 18.60 6.48 -11.31
CA ASN A 272 18.61 6.93 -9.92
C ASN A 272 18.33 5.77 -8.94
N TRP A 273 17.41 4.86 -9.25
CA TRP A 273 17.13 3.69 -8.42
C TRP A 273 18.32 2.72 -8.35
N ILE A 274 18.94 2.41 -9.49
CA ILE A 274 20.16 1.60 -9.57
C ILE A 274 21.29 2.24 -8.74
N SER A 275 21.51 3.54 -8.92
CA SER A 275 22.51 4.30 -8.16
C SER A 275 22.20 4.29 -6.66
N SER A 276 20.94 4.51 -6.27
CA SER A 276 20.49 4.51 -4.87
C SER A 276 20.82 3.20 -4.17
N LYS A 277 20.49 2.06 -4.79
CA LYS A 277 20.80 0.75 -4.22
C LYS A 277 22.30 0.46 -4.19
N LYS A 278 23.06 0.82 -5.25
CA LYS A 278 24.53 0.70 -5.25
C LYS A 278 25.17 1.52 -4.12
N ASN A 279 24.72 2.76 -3.93
CA ASN A 279 25.20 3.63 -2.85
C ASN A 279 24.85 3.08 -1.48
N LEU A 280 23.65 2.50 -1.31
CA LEU A 280 23.27 1.83 -0.07
C LEU A 280 24.20 0.66 0.25
N MET A 281 24.44 -0.22 -0.73
CA MET A 281 25.29 -1.41 -0.56
C MET A 281 26.77 -1.05 -0.34
N ASN A 282 27.22 0.08 -0.88
CA ASN A 282 28.60 0.59 -0.70
C ASN A 282 28.78 1.38 0.61
N ASN A 283 27.72 1.64 1.38
CA ASN A 283 27.82 2.34 2.64
C ASN A 283 28.66 1.50 3.64
N PRO A 284 29.70 2.05 4.30
CA PRO A 284 30.51 1.29 5.26
C PRO A 284 29.75 0.68 6.43
N ASN A 285 28.58 1.23 6.78
CA ASN A 285 27.71 0.71 7.83
C ASN A 285 26.73 -0.36 7.32
N TYR A 286 26.59 -0.53 6.00
CA TYR A 286 25.79 -1.60 5.42
C TYR A 286 26.48 -2.95 5.65
N LYS A 287 25.83 -3.83 6.39
CA LYS A 287 26.28 -5.20 6.63
C LYS A 287 25.25 -6.16 6.08
N ALA A 288 25.62 -6.96 5.08
CA ALA A 288 24.72 -7.93 4.45
C ALA A 288 24.05 -8.86 5.48
N SER A 289 24.78 -9.29 6.52
CA SER A 289 24.23 -10.10 7.60
C SER A 289 23.14 -9.38 8.41
N ALA A 290 23.34 -8.10 8.74
CA ALA A 290 22.33 -7.29 9.43
C ALA A 290 21.10 -7.05 8.55
N VAL A 291 21.27 -6.88 7.25
CA VAL A 291 20.15 -6.68 6.31
C VAL A 291 19.37 -7.98 6.07
N ASN A 292 20.04 -9.12 5.95
CA ASN A 292 19.34 -10.42 5.91
C ASN A 292 18.54 -10.63 7.20
N ARG A 293 19.13 -10.29 8.35
CA ARG A 293 18.43 -10.33 9.63
C ARG A 293 17.23 -9.37 9.70
N LEU A 294 17.34 -8.16 9.13
CA LEU A 294 16.22 -7.23 8.99
C LEU A 294 15.06 -7.88 8.24
N ILE A 295 15.33 -8.52 7.10
CA ILE A 295 14.30 -9.17 6.28
C ILE A 295 13.60 -10.30 7.04
N GLU A 296 14.35 -11.14 7.75
CA GLU A 296 13.80 -12.21 8.60
C GLU A 296 12.90 -11.66 9.71
N VAL A 297 13.38 -10.66 10.45
CA VAL A 297 12.63 -10.04 11.56
C VAL A 297 11.34 -9.39 11.04
N ARG A 298 11.39 -8.72 9.89
CA ARG A 298 10.21 -8.13 9.25
C ARG A 298 9.20 -9.19 8.84
N LYS A 299 9.62 -10.28 8.19
CA LYS A 299 8.74 -11.42 7.86
C LYS A 299 8.08 -11.99 9.11
N LYS A 300 8.85 -12.18 10.18
CA LYS A 300 8.31 -12.64 11.46
C LYS A 300 7.29 -11.66 12.06
N LEU A 301 7.56 -10.36 12.02
CA LEU A 301 6.61 -9.33 12.47
C LEU A 301 5.31 -9.37 11.67
N ILE A 302 5.38 -9.48 10.34
CA ILE A 302 4.21 -9.61 9.45
C ILE A 302 3.39 -10.85 9.81
N TYR A 303 4.04 -12.00 9.94
CA TYR A 303 3.41 -13.26 10.35
C TYR A 303 2.70 -13.12 11.70
N GLU A 304 3.39 -12.60 12.71
CA GLU A 304 2.84 -12.46 14.06
C GLU A 304 1.71 -11.41 14.11
N CYS A 305 1.75 -10.36 13.29
CA CYS A 305 0.63 -9.44 13.14
C CYS A 305 -0.61 -10.18 12.62
N ASN A 306 -0.49 -10.88 11.48
CA ASN A 306 -1.61 -11.62 10.89
C ASN A 306 -2.17 -12.67 11.85
N LYS A 307 -1.29 -13.53 12.39
CA LYS A 307 -1.65 -14.66 13.26
C LYS A 307 -2.42 -14.23 14.51
N ASN A 308 -2.07 -13.07 15.08
CA ASN A 308 -2.68 -12.58 16.31
C ASN A 308 -3.84 -11.58 16.07
N GLY A 309 -4.21 -11.36 14.80
CA GLY A 309 -5.35 -10.52 14.43
C GLY A 309 -5.07 -9.02 14.48
N VAL A 310 -3.80 -8.60 14.37
CA VAL A 310 -3.47 -7.20 14.04
C VAL A 310 -3.81 -6.96 12.58
N GLY A 311 -4.48 -5.84 12.30
CA GLY A 311 -4.90 -5.50 10.94
C GLY A 311 -3.71 -5.22 10.03
N LEU A 312 -3.61 -5.96 8.92
CA LEU A 312 -2.64 -5.71 7.86
C LEU A 312 -3.34 -5.13 6.62
N LEU A 313 -2.68 -4.16 5.99
CA LEU A 313 -3.08 -3.57 4.73
C LEU A 313 -1.98 -3.77 3.69
N LEU A 314 -2.40 -4.03 2.45
CA LEU A 314 -1.49 -4.22 1.33
C LEU A 314 -0.89 -2.87 0.92
N GLY A 315 0.43 -2.79 0.84
CA GLY A 315 1.05 -1.68 0.15
C GLY A 315 2.53 -1.85 -0.11
N SER A 316 2.98 -1.31 -1.24
CA SER A 316 4.34 -1.50 -1.77
C SER A 316 5.23 -0.26 -1.71
N ASP A 317 4.66 0.92 -1.43
CA ASP A 317 5.34 2.23 -1.55
C ASP A 317 5.51 2.71 -3.00
N ALA A 318 4.84 2.10 -3.98
CA ALA A 318 5.03 2.45 -5.39
C ALA A 318 4.48 3.86 -5.77
N PRO A 319 5.16 4.61 -6.66
CA PRO A 319 6.52 4.40 -7.14
C PRO A 319 7.57 4.71 -6.08
N GLN A 320 8.49 3.76 -5.88
CA GLN A 320 9.71 3.88 -5.07
C GLN A 320 10.80 3.01 -5.70
N VAL A 321 12.02 3.03 -5.18
CA VAL A 321 13.19 2.26 -5.68
C VAL A 321 12.84 0.81 -6.07
N PHE A 322 12.75 0.57 -7.38
CA PHE A 322 12.34 -0.69 -8.05
C PHE A 322 10.89 -1.14 -7.86
N ASP A 323 10.05 -0.30 -7.28
CA ASP A 323 8.62 -0.55 -7.13
C ASP A 323 7.85 0.26 -8.18
N VAL A 324 7.45 -0.39 -9.27
CA VAL A 324 6.62 0.16 -10.34
C VAL A 324 5.14 0.20 -9.93
N PRO A 325 4.41 1.31 -10.16
CA PRO A 325 2.98 1.44 -9.83
C PRO A 325 2.13 0.32 -10.43
N GLY A 326 1.25 -0.28 -9.63
CA GLY A 326 0.38 -1.38 -10.04
C GLY A 326 1.05 -2.75 -10.06
N PHE A 327 2.30 -2.84 -10.49
CA PHE A 327 3.04 -4.11 -10.54
C PHE A 327 3.51 -4.57 -9.16
N SER A 328 4.03 -3.64 -8.37
CA SER A 328 4.71 -3.94 -7.10
C SER A 328 3.80 -4.46 -6.01
N VAL A 329 2.51 -4.12 -6.07
CA VAL A 329 1.50 -4.65 -5.16
C VAL A 329 1.40 -6.19 -5.27
N HIS A 330 1.66 -6.75 -6.46
CA HIS A 330 1.66 -8.20 -6.67
C HIS A 330 2.93 -8.86 -6.15
N HIS A 331 4.06 -8.14 -6.15
CA HIS A 331 5.26 -8.60 -5.45
C HIS A 331 5.04 -8.58 -3.94
N GLU A 332 4.43 -7.51 -3.40
CA GLU A 332 4.06 -7.43 -1.98
C GLU A 332 3.17 -8.61 -1.56
N LEU A 333 2.17 -8.98 -2.34
CA LEU A 333 1.36 -10.18 -2.08
C LEU A 333 2.19 -11.45 -1.98
N GLN A 334 3.18 -11.64 -2.87
CA GLN A 334 4.10 -12.77 -2.79
C GLN A 334 4.96 -12.69 -1.53
N TYR A 335 5.49 -11.52 -1.18
CA TYR A 335 6.31 -11.34 0.02
C TYR A 335 5.54 -11.55 1.32
N LEU A 336 4.23 -11.25 1.34
CA LEU A 336 3.35 -11.61 2.46
C LEU A 336 3.20 -13.13 2.57
N VAL A 337 3.07 -13.86 1.46
CA VAL A 337 3.05 -15.33 1.46
C VAL A 337 4.41 -15.89 1.90
N ASP A 338 5.51 -15.33 1.43
CA ASP A 338 6.87 -15.71 1.83
C ASP A 338 7.13 -15.44 3.32
N ALA A 339 6.40 -14.50 3.93
CA ALA A 339 6.39 -14.26 5.37
C ALA A 339 5.59 -15.32 6.15
N GLY A 340 4.85 -16.20 5.49
CA GLY A 340 4.09 -17.30 6.09
C GLY A 340 2.58 -17.11 6.13
N LEU A 341 2.02 -16.10 5.45
CA LEU A 341 0.58 -15.98 5.25
C LEU A 341 0.10 -16.98 4.19
N THR A 342 -1.13 -17.48 4.33
CA THR A 342 -1.76 -18.19 3.19
C THR A 342 -2.08 -17.20 2.06
N PRO A 343 -2.26 -17.67 0.80
CA PRO A 343 -2.70 -16.78 -0.28
C PRO A 343 -3.98 -16.02 0.05
N TYR A 344 -4.95 -16.67 0.71
CA TYR A 344 -6.16 -16.01 1.18
C TYR A 344 -5.88 -14.87 2.17
N GLU A 345 -4.99 -15.11 3.14
CA GLU A 345 -4.60 -14.11 4.12
C GLU A 345 -3.92 -12.91 3.50
N ALA A 346 -3.00 -13.14 2.55
CA ALA A 346 -2.37 -12.07 1.79
C ALA A 346 -3.41 -11.27 0.98
N LEU A 347 -4.36 -11.93 0.30
CA LEU A 347 -5.37 -11.23 -0.50
C LEU A 347 -6.36 -10.41 0.34
N LYS A 348 -6.63 -10.82 1.60
CA LYS A 348 -7.47 -10.03 2.51
C LYS A 348 -6.88 -8.63 2.74
N THR A 349 -5.56 -8.50 2.84
CA THR A 349 -4.87 -7.23 3.17
C THR A 349 -5.13 -6.14 2.13
N GLY A 350 -5.28 -6.52 0.86
CA GLY A 350 -5.61 -5.61 -0.24
C GLY A 350 -7.09 -5.55 -0.61
N THR A 351 -7.97 -6.23 0.12
CA THR A 351 -9.40 -6.29 -0.21
C THR A 351 -10.30 -5.99 0.99
N VAL A 352 -10.82 -7.00 1.69
CA VAL A 352 -11.83 -6.80 2.76
C VAL A 352 -11.26 -6.03 3.95
N ASN A 353 -9.96 -6.16 4.22
CA ASN A 353 -9.31 -5.39 5.28
C ASN A 353 -9.33 -3.89 4.99
N VAL A 354 -9.24 -3.51 3.72
CA VAL A 354 -9.32 -2.11 3.28
C VAL A 354 -10.71 -1.55 3.55
N GLY A 355 -11.76 -2.31 3.20
CA GLY A 355 -13.13 -1.95 3.53
C GLY A 355 -13.35 -1.80 5.04
N ARG A 356 -12.79 -2.70 5.86
CA ARG A 356 -12.85 -2.59 7.33
C ARG A 356 -12.11 -1.36 7.86
N TYR A 357 -10.87 -1.13 7.41
CA TYR A 357 -10.06 0.01 7.82
C TYR A 357 -10.73 1.35 7.49
N LEU A 358 -11.34 1.46 6.30
CA LEU A 358 -12.03 2.67 5.85
C LEU A 358 -13.47 2.79 6.36
N ASN A 359 -13.97 1.81 7.12
CA ASN A 359 -15.38 1.71 7.52
C ASN A 359 -16.34 1.73 6.32
N GLN A 360 -16.00 0.99 5.26
CA GLN A 360 -16.75 0.82 4.02
C GLN A 360 -17.02 -0.67 3.75
N GLU A 361 -18.11 -1.21 4.29
CA GLU A 361 -18.46 -2.64 4.20
C GLU A 361 -18.72 -3.18 2.79
N ASN A 362 -18.86 -2.27 1.82
CA ASN A 362 -19.15 -2.54 0.42
C ASN A 362 -17.90 -2.43 -0.46
N LEU A 363 -16.71 -2.26 0.12
CA LEU A 363 -15.42 -2.21 -0.56
C LEU A 363 -14.64 -3.52 -0.34
N GLY A 364 -13.99 -4.01 -1.39
CA GLY A 364 -13.11 -5.19 -1.30
C GLY A 364 -13.85 -6.53 -1.11
N VAL A 365 -15.13 -6.59 -1.48
CA VAL A 365 -16.00 -7.78 -1.35
C VAL A 365 -16.89 -7.94 -2.59
N ILE A 366 -17.33 -9.17 -2.88
CA ILE A 366 -18.28 -9.46 -3.97
C ILE A 366 -19.61 -9.90 -3.34
N LYS A 367 -20.55 -8.96 -3.21
CA LYS A 367 -21.91 -9.20 -2.71
C LYS A 367 -22.87 -8.15 -3.28
N PRO A 368 -24.19 -8.39 -3.30
CA PRO A 368 -25.17 -7.36 -3.65
C PRO A 368 -24.96 -6.08 -2.83
N GLY A 369 -25.00 -4.93 -3.49
CA GLY A 369 -24.75 -3.61 -2.90
C GLY A 369 -23.29 -3.18 -2.83
N ALA A 370 -22.33 -4.08 -3.07
CA ALA A 370 -20.92 -3.74 -3.13
C ALA A 370 -20.55 -2.98 -4.42
N VAL A 371 -19.48 -2.18 -4.36
CA VAL A 371 -18.94 -1.51 -5.55
C VAL A 371 -18.40 -2.53 -6.54
N SER A 372 -18.54 -2.30 -7.84
CA SER A 372 -18.05 -3.19 -8.90
C SER A 372 -16.59 -2.95 -9.26
N ASP A 373 -15.75 -2.80 -8.25
CA ASP A 373 -14.30 -2.78 -8.43
C ASP A 373 -13.80 -4.23 -8.40
N LEU A 374 -13.49 -4.80 -9.57
CA LEU A 374 -13.29 -6.24 -9.76
C LEU A 374 -12.10 -6.55 -10.68
N ILE A 375 -11.48 -7.71 -10.48
CA ILE A 375 -10.41 -8.24 -11.35
C ILE A 375 -10.82 -9.64 -11.81
N LEU A 376 -10.75 -9.87 -13.13
CA LEU A 376 -10.86 -11.18 -13.73
C LEU A 376 -9.45 -11.73 -13.97
N LEU A 377 -9.18 -12.92 -13.47
CA LEU A 377 -7.88 -13.59 -13.51
C LEU A 377 -7.97 -14.88 -14.31
N LYS A 378 -6.85 -15.25 -14.94
CA LYS A 378 -6.72 -16.51 -15.68
C LYS A 378 -6.67 -17.74 -14.76
N GLY A 379 -6.06 -17.60 -13.57
CA GLY A 379 -5.87 -18.70 -12.61
C GLY A 379 -6.39 -18.38 -11.21
N ASN A 380 -6.33 -19.38 -10.33
CA ASN A 380 -6.89 -19.30 -8.97
C ASN A 380 -5.87 -18.69 -7.98
N PRO A 381 -6.07 -17.45 -7.49
CA PRO A 381 -5.14 -16.81 -6.59
C PRO A 381 -5.12 -17.42 -5.18
N LEU A 382 -6.13 -18.20 -4.78
CA LEU A 382 -6.14 -18.93 -3.51
C LEU A 382 -5.22 -20.16 -3.52
N LYS A 383 -4.91 -20.69 -4.70
CA LYS A 383 -3.96 -21.81 -4.86
C LYS A 383 -2.54 -21.31 -5.10
N ASN A 384 -2.40 -20.24 -5.87
CA ASN A 384 -1.12 -19.65 -6.22
C ASN A 384 -1.27 -18.13 -6.31
N ILE A 385 -0.66 -17.41 -5.37
CA ILE A 385 -0.80 -15.95 -5.26
C ILE A 385 -0.28 -15.21 -6.50
N SER A 386 0.65 -15.82 -7.26
CA SER A 386 1.18 -15.22 -8.49
C SER A 386 0.14 -15.11 -9.61
N GLU A 387 -0.98 -15.84 -9.53
CA GLU A 387 -2.09 -15.72 -10.49
C GLU A 387 -2.72 -14.34 -10.50
N THR A 388 -2.54 -13.54 -9.44
CA THR A 388 -2.96 -12.13 -9.42
C THR A 388 -2.30 -11.28 -10.51
N LYS A 389 -1.15 -11.71 -11.06
CA LYS A 389 -0.46 -11.06 -12.18
C LYS A 389 -1.08 -11.40 -13.54
N ASN A 390 -1.83 -12.51 -13.63
CA ASN A 390 -2.44 -13.01 -14.86
C ASN A 390 -3.85 -12.44 -15.06
N ILE A 391 -3.91 -11.11 -15.23
CA ILE A 391 -5.16 -10.35 -15.37
C ILE A 391 -5.74 -10.51 -16.78
N GLU A 392 -7.02 -10.86 -16.84
CA GLU A 392 -7.84 -11.01 -18.04
C GLU A 392 -8.80 -9.82 -18.24
N GLY A 393 -9.00 -9.01 -17.21
CA GLY A 393 -9.75 -7.76 -17.28
C GLY A 393 -9.92 -7.11 -15.91
N VAL A 394 -10.20 -5.81 -15.92
CA VAL A 394 -10.41 -5.00 -14.72
C VAL A 394 -11.70 -4.22 -14.86
N MET A 395 -12.58 -4.32 -13.87
CA MET A 395 -13.73 -3.43 -13.71
C MET A 395 -13.37 -2.36 -12.68
N LEU A 396 -13.47 -1.10 -13.08
CA LEU A 396 -13.24 0.06 -12.23
C LEU A 396 -14.51 0.91 -12.23
N GLY A 397 -15.31 0.80 -11.17
CA GLY A 397 -16.65 1.38 -11.12
C GLY A 397 -17.50 0.93 -12.31
N GLN A 398 -17.75 1.83 -13.26
CA GLN A 398 -18.58 1.57 -14.44
C GLN A 398 -17.78 1.19 -15.69
N THR A 399 -16.45 1.23 -15.63
CA THR A 399 -15.58 1.05 -16.78
C THR A 399 -14.98 -0.35 -16.77
N TRP A 400 -15.21 -1.10 -17.85
CA TRP A 400 -14.57 -2.38 -18.09
C TRP A 400 -13.34 -2.22 -18.99
N PHE A 401 -12.18 -2.66 -18.49
CA PHE A 401 -10.96 -2.82 -19.25
C PHE A 401 -10.79 -4.30 -19.61
N SER A 402 -10.99 -4.65 -20.87
CA SER A 402 -10.69 -6.01 -21.36
C SER A 402 -9.18 -6.23 -21.43
N LYS A 403 -8.74 -7.48 -21.55
CA LYS A 403 -7.33 -7.81 -21.74
C LYS A 403 -6.69 -7.03 -22.89
N GLU A 404 -7.39 -6.93 -24.02
CA GLU A 404 -6.91 -6.24 -25.22
C GLU A 404 -6.75 -4.74 -24.96
N LEU A 405 -7.70 -4.12 -24.25
CA LEU A 405 -7.58 -2.71 -23.85
C LEU A 405 -6.45 -2.51 -22.84
N ILE A 406 -6.29 -3.40 -21.87
CA ILE A 406 -5.20 -3.34 -20.89
C ILE A 406 -3.85 -3.37 -21.62
N ASP A 407 -3.67 -4.30 -22.54
CA ASP A 407 -2.42 -4.42 -23.30
C ASP A 407 -2.15 -3.20 -24.17
N ALA A 408 -3.19 -2.69 -24.84
CA ALA A 408 -3.09 -1.49 -25.67
C ALA A 408 -2.74 -0.24 -24.86
N GLU A 409 -3.35 -0.03 -23.69
CA GLU A 409 -3.06 1.12 -22.83
C GLU A 409 -1.69 1.00 -22.16
N LEU A 410 -1.30 -0.19 -21.68
CA LEU A 410 0.06 -0.42 -21.19
C LEU A 410 1.09 -0.11 -22.25
N LYS A 411 0.86 -0.51 -23.51
CA LYS A 411 1.81 -0.24 -24.60
C LYS A 411 2.06 1.26 -24.81
N LYS A 412 1.05 2.12 -24.57
CA LYS A 412 1.20 3.59 -24.66
C LYS A 412 1.99 4.19 -23.49
N LEU A 413 2.01 3.51 -22.35
CA LEU A 413 2.70 3.95 -21.13
C LEU A 413 4.17 3.52 -21.08
N GLU A 414 4.62 2.66 -22.00
CA GLU A 414 6.03 2.30 -22.12
C GLU A 414 6.88 3.55 -22.40
N LYS A 415 7.98 3.69 -21.66
CA LYS A 415 8.96 4.74 -21.85
C LYS A 415 10.00 4.30 -22.88
N GLN A 416 10.63 5.28 -23.53
CA GLN A 416 11.73 5.02 -24.46
C GLN A 416 13.00 4.77 -23.64
N HIS A 417 13.55 3.56 -23.76
CA HIS A 417 14.77 3.11 -23.07
C HIS A 417 15.94 2.93 -24.01
#